data_AF-A0A4Q5TU98-F1
#
_entry.id   AF-A0A4Q5TU98-F1
#
_cell.length_a   1.000
_cell.length_b   1.000
_cell.length_c   1.000
_cell.angle_alpha   90.00
_cell.angle_beta   90.00
_cell.angle_gamma   90.00
#
_symmetry.space_group_name_H-M   'P 1'
#
loop_
_entity.id
_entity.type
_entity.pdbx_description
1 polymer ?
#
loop_
_entity_poly.entity_id
_entity_poly.type
_entity_poly.pdbx_seq_one_letter_code
_entity_poly.pdbx_strand_id
1 'polypeptide(L)'
;MSKQSFKNHVKFYPAHHFLLLPLMTAAIVISTTRIFNDPEKREFYTWITIVLVFILWVAIMMRQHYALGNQNRIVRLEMRLRYYQLTGKRLELVEDRLSFGQIAALRFASDEQLPVLLEKAMLEGLTGKEIKKSILDWQPDHMRV
;
A
#
# COMPACT_ATOMS: atom_id res chain seq x y z
N MET A 1 12.67 -16.83 5.43
CA MET A 1 11.47 -15.98 5.64
C MET A 1 10.28 -16.88 5.91
N SER A 2 9.40 -16.54 6.85
CA SER A 2 8.16 -17.31 7.07
C SER A 2 7.25 -17.24 5.85
N LYS A 3 6.50 -18.32 5.55
CA LYS A 3 5.50 -18.33 4.48
C LYS A 3 4.49 -17.18 4.69
N GLN A 4 4.27 -16.38 3.64
CA GLN A 4 3.29 -15.30 3.69
C GLN A 4 1.88 -15.88 3.70
N SER A 5 0.96 -15.20 4.39
CA SER A 5 -0.45 -15.56 4.54
C SER A 5 -1.27 -14.31 4.79
N PHE A 6 -2.59 -14.45 4.83
CA PHE A 6 -3.49 -13.36 5.23
C PHE A 6 -3.08 -12.68 6.55
N LYS A 7 -2.54 -13.42 7.53
CA LYS A 7 -2.17 -12.89 8.85
C LYS A 7 -0.90 -12.03 8.87
N ASN A 8 0.03 -12.25 7.94
CA ASN A 8 1.39 -11.66 8.00
C ASN A 8 1.88 -11.06 6.67
N HIS A 9 0.96 -10.79 5.73
CA HIS A 9 1.31 -10.19 4.43
C HIS A 9 1.66 -8.70 4.47
N VAL A 10 1.28 -8.00 5.54
CA VAL A 10 1.60 -6.57 5.72
C VAL A 10 3.08 -6.42 6.01
N LYS A 11 3.73 -5.49 5.32
CA LYS A 11 5.16 -5.22 5.46
C LYS A 11 5.38 -3.80 5.97
N PHE A 12 6.36 -3.68 6.85
CA PHE A 12 6.87 -2.39 7.32
C PHE A 12 8.31 -2.24 6.83
N TYR A 13 8.64 -1.04 6.35
CA TYR A 13 10.02 -0.66 6.07
C TYR A 13 10.59 0.06 7.30
N PRO A 14 11.57 -0.54 8.03
CA PRO A 14 11.97 -0.06 9.35
C PRO A 14 12.46 1.39 9.37
N ALA A 15 13.31 1.78 8.42
CA ALA A 15 13.85 3.13 8.35
C ALA A 15 12.75 4.19 8.17
N HIS A 16 11.65 3.86 7.49
CA HIS A 16 10.51 4.76 7.36
C HIS A 16 9.61 4.73 8.60
N HIS A 17 9.10 3.56 8.97
CA HIS A 17 8.01 3.44 9.95
C HIS A 17 8.48 3.58 11.41
N PHE A 18 9.69 3.15 11.71
CA PHE A 18 10.20 3.08 13.08
C PHE A 18 11.35 4.05 13.36
N LEU A 19 11.91 4.71 12.34
CA LEU A 19 12.93 5.75 12.51
C LEU A 19 12.45 7.11 12.03
N LEU A 20 12.21 7.28 10.71
CA LEU A 20 11.85 8.57 10.13
C LEU A 20 10.56 9.15 10.72
N LEU A 21 9.46 8.38 10.71
CA LEU A 21 8.17 8.90 11.19
C LEU A 21 8.23 9.29 12.69
N PRO A 22 8.69 8.42 13.63
CA PRO A 22 8.75 8.80 15.03
C PRO A 22 9.70 9.98 15.29
N LEU A 23 10.86 10.02 14.64
CA LEU A 23 11.85 11.08 14.84
C LEU A 23 11.31 12.43 14.33
N MET A 24 10.72 12.45 13.14
CA MET A 24 10.12 13.68 12.58
C MET A 24 8.95 14.16 13.43
N THR A 25 8.08 13.25 13.89
CA THR A 25 6.99 13.61 14.81
C THR A 25 7.51 14.19 16.11
N ALA A 26 8.51 13.56 16.74
CA ALA A 26 9.11 14.08 17.96
C ALA A 26 9.74 15.46 17.76
N ALA A 27 10.50 15.65 16.66
CA ALA A 27 11.11 16.94 16.33
C ALA A 27 10.07 18.05 16.15
N ILE A 28 8.98 17.78 15.41
CA ILE A 28 7.88 18.73 15.20
C ILE A 28 7.17 19.07 16.53
N VAL A 29 6.91 18.07 17.38
CA VAL A 29 6.29 18.31 18.69
C VAL A 29 7.18 19.19 19.55
N ILE A 30 8.48 18.86 19.66
CA ILE A 30 9.44 19.63 20.45
C ILE A 30 9.57 21.06 19.93
N SER A 31 9.73 21.24 18.61
CA SER A 31 9.87 22.57 18.03
C SER A 31 8.61 23.41 18.22
N THR A 32 7.43 22.80 18.07
CA THR A 32 6.13 23.46 18.33
C THR A 32 6.00 23.89 19.79
N THR A 33 6.34 23.03 20.75
CA THR A 33 6.31 23.39 22.17
C THR A 33 7.27 24.55 22.49
N ARG A 34 8.44 24.61 21.83
CA ARG A 34 9.41 25.69 22.02
C ARG A 34 8.93 27.05 21.52
N ILE A 35 8.06 27.12 20.50
CA ILE A 35 7.44 28.39 20.04
C ILE A 35 6.71 29.11 21.20
N PHE A 36 6.06 28.34 22.08
CA PHE A 36 5.30 28.87 23.21
C PHE A 36 6.15 29.08 24.47
N ASN A 37 7.19 28.26 24.66
CA ASN A 37 8.00 28.26 25.88
C ASN A 37 9.30 29.09 25.80
N ASP A 38 9.69 29.56 24.59
CA ASP A 38 10.91 30.34 24.37
C ASP A 38 10.61 31.56 23.47
N PRO A 39 10.08 32.66 24.03
CA PRO A 39 9.66 33.84 23.28
C PRO A 39 10.79 34.52 22.50
N GLU A 40 12.01 34.52 23.03
CA GLU A 40 13.18 35.15 22.40
C GLU A 40 13.56 34.46 21.08
N LYS A 41 13.36 33.14 20.99
CA LYS A 41 13.66 32.33 19.79
C LYS A 41 12.41 31.89 19.03
N ARG A 42 11.26 32.51 19.30
CA ARG A 42 9.98 32.11 18.71
C ARG A 42 10.01 32.06 17.18
N GLU A 43 10.62 33.05 16.54
CA GLU A 43 10.71 33.12 15.08
C GLU A 43 11.51 31.93 14.53
N PHE A 44 12.67 31.63 15.14
CA PHE A 44 13.49 30.48 14.78
C PHE A 44 12.73 29.16 14.90
N TYR A 45 12.02 28.94 16.02
CA TYR A 45 11.24 27.71 16.21
C TYR A 45 10.02 27.62 15.27
N THR A 46 9.47 28.75 14.85
CA THR A 46 8.41 28.79 13.84
C THR A 46 8.93 28.30 12.49
N TRP A 47 10.03 28.89 12.02
CA TRP A 47 10.60 28.51 10.72
C TRP A 47 11.11 27.07 10.68
N ILE A 48 11.80 26.60 11.73
CA ILE A 48 12.24 25.20 11.76
C ILE A 48 11.07 24.23 11.76
N THR A 49 9.97 24.56 12.45
CA THR A 49 8.74 23.73 12.45
C THR A 49 8.13 23.66 11.06
N ILE A 50 8.02 24.79 10.35
CA ILE A 50 7.52 24.85 8.97
C ILE A 50 8.37 23.96 8.06
N VAL A 51 9.70 24.06 8.15
CA VAL A 51 10.62 23.24 7.35
C VAL A 51 10.45 21.75 7.66
N LEU A 52 10.38 21.37 8.94
CA LEU A 52 10.19 19.97 9.35
C LEU A 52 8.85 19.41 8.84
N VAL A 53 7.77 20.18 8.94
CA VAL A 53 6.44 19.79 8.41
C VAL A 53 6.51 19.63 6.89
N PHE A 54 7.16 20.56 6.19
CA PHE A 54 7.30 20.49 4.74
C PHE A 54 8.13 19.27 4.31
N ILE A 55 9.24 18.97 4.98
CA ILE A 55 10.06 17.77 4.73
C ILE A 55 9.22 16.50 4.95
N LEU A 56 8.49 16.42 6.06
CA LEU A 56 7.63 15.27 6.35
C LEU A 56 6.54 15.11 5.30
N TRP A 57 5.91 16.21 4.89
CA TRP A 57 4.90 16.21 3.84
C TRP A 57 5.45 15.72 2.50
N VAL A 58 6.59 16.26 2.04
CA VAL A 58 7.25 15.82 0.80
C VAL A 58 7.64 14.34 0.88
N ALA A 59 8.19 13.89 2.00
CA ALA A 59 8.57 12.48 2.21
C ALA A 59 7.38 11.52 2.08
N ILE A 60 6.21 11.89 2.62
CA ILE A 60 4.98 11.11 2.51
C ILE A 60 4.41 11.17 1.08
N MET A 61 4.33 12.37 0.48
CA MET A 61 3.76 12.59 -0.85
C MET A 61 4.55 11.87 -1.94
N MET A 62 5.88 11.94 -1.91
CA MET A 62 6.73 11.27 -2.89
C MET A 62 6.51 9.75 -2.89
N ARG A 63 6.37 9.14 -1.70
CA ARG A 63 6.01 7.71 -1.60
C ARG A 63 4.63 7.44 -2.17
N GLN A 64 3.62 8.21 -1.75
CA GLN A 64 2.24 7.95 -2.12
C GLN A 64 2.01 8.12 -3.63
N HIS A 65 2.57 9.15 -4.25
CA HIS A 65 2.24 9.46 -5.64
C HIS A 65 3.01 8.59 -6.63
N TYR A 66 4.34 8.49 -6.49
CA TYR A 66 5.18 7.80 -7.46
C TYR A 66 5.15 6.29 -7.27
N ALA A 67 5.35 5.81 -6.03
CA ALA A 67 5.51 4.37 -5.79
C ALA A 67 4.17 3.63 -5.85
N LEU A 68 3.12 4.13 -5.18
CA LEU A 68 1.83 3.43 -5.18
C LEU A 68 1.16 3.47 -6.55
N GLY A 69 1.23 4.60 -7.26
CA GLY A 69 0.70 4.71 -8.62
C GLY A 69 1.36 3.69 -9.57
N ASN A 70 2.70 3.60 -9.54
CA ASN A 70 3.42 2.63 -10.35
C ASN A 70 3.11 1.18 -9.94
N GLN A 71 3.08 0.87 -8.63
CA GLN A 71 2.71 -0.46 -8.15
C GLN A 71 1.30 -0.86 -8.61
N ASN A 72 0.33 0.06 -8.59
CA ASN A 72 -1.04 -0.23 -9.00
C ASN A 72 -1.12 -0.55 -10.50
N ARG A 73 -0.34 0.15 -11.33
CA ARG A 73 -0.23 -0.13 -12.77
C ARG A 73 0.42 -1.49 -13.03
N ILE A 74 1.51 -1.81 -12.34
CA ILE A 74 2.20 -3.11 -12.46
C ILE A 74 1.25 -4.25 -12.06
N VAL A 75 0.54 -4.13 -10.94
CA VAL A 75 -0.42 -5.16 -10.49
C VAL A 75 -1.53 -5.37 -11.52
N ARG A 76 -2.06 -4.32 -12.14
CA ARG A 76 -3.06 -4.50 -13.21
C ARG A 76 -2.47 -5.24 -14.41
N LEU A 77 -1.26 -4.89 -14.84
CA LEU A 77 -0.59 -5.56 -15.96
C LEU A 77 -0.30 -7.05 -15.66
N GLU A 78 0.21 -7.34 -14.46
CA GLU A 78 0.44 -8.71 -13.98
C GLU A 78 -0.86 -9.52 -14.02
N MET A 79 -1.95 -8.97 -13.46
CA MET A 79 -3.23 -9.67 -13.41
C MET A 79 -3.86 -9.86 -14.79
N ARG A 80 -3.75 -8.87 -15.68
CA ARG A 80 -4.20 -9.00 -17.08
C ARG A 80 -3.46 -10.12 -17.80
N LEU A 81 -2.13 -10.17 -17.66
CA LEU A 81 -1.30 -11.20 -18.25
C LEU A 81 -1.63 -12.59 -17.70
N ARG A 82 -1.64 -12.75 -16.36
CA ARG A 82 -1.96 -14.02 -15.71
C ARG A 82 -3.34 -14.53 -16.10
N TYR A 83 -4.36 -13.66 -16.04
CA TYR A 83 -5.72 -14.05 -16.41
C TYR A 83 -5.80 -14.49 -17.88
N TYR A 84 -5.13 -13.78 -18.80
CA TYR A 84 -5.08 -14.16 -20.21
C TYR A 84 -4.38 -15.50 -20.43
N GLN A 85 -3.26 -15.75 -19.76
CA GLN A 85 -2.52 -17.01 -19.86
C GLN A 85 -3.35 -18.21 -19.35
N LEU A 86 -4.17 -18.01 -18.31
CA LEU A 86 -4.97 -19.08 -17.71
C LEU A 86 -6.29 -19.34 -18.43
N THR A 87 -6.91 -18.31 -19.01
CA THR A 87 -8.29 -18.41 -19.54
C THR A 87 -8.40 -18.17 -21.04
N GLY A 88 -7.35 -17.66 -21.69
CA GLY A 88 -7.38 -17.16 -23.07
C GLY A 88 -8.21 -15.88 -23.26
N LYS A 89 -8.77 -15.31 -22.19
CA LYS A 89 -9.63 -14.13 -22.23
C LYS A 89 -8.91 -12.91 -21.69
N ARG A 90 -9.23 -11.75 -22.25
CA ARG A 90 -8.70 -10.46 -21.78
C ARG A 90 -9.40 -10.06 -20.48
N LEU A 91 -8.63 -9.78 -19.42
CA LEU A 91 -9.19 -9.34 -18.14
C LEU A 91 -9.91 -7.99 -18.28
N GLU A 92 -9.46 -7.14 -19.21
CA GLU A 92 -10.03 -5.82 -19.47
C GLU A 92 -11.51 -5.85 -19.84
N LEU A 93 -12.05 -6.99 -20.26
CA LEU A 93 -13.48 -7.18 -20.55
C LEU A 93 -14.35 -7.18 -19.29
N VAL A 94 -13.75 -7.42 -18.13
CA VAL A 94 -14.47 -7.51 -16.84
C VAL A 94 -13.78 -6.71 -15.72
N GLU A 95 -12.65 -6.08 -16.02
CA GLU A 95 -11.83 -5.36 -15.03
C GLU A 95 -12.57 -4.17 -14.41
N ASP A 96 -13.46 -3.52 -15.16
CA ASP A 96 -14.32 -2.42 -14.71
C ASP A 96 -15.31 -2.83 -13.61
N ARG A 97 -15.66 -4.11 -13.53
CA ARG A 97 -16.49 -4.70 -12.46
C ARG A 97 -15.71 -4.95 -11.17
N LEU A 98 -14.38 -4.79 -11.19
CA LEU A 98 -13.50 -5.02 -10.06
C LEU A 98 -12.84 -3.71 -9.62
N SER A 99 -12.96 -3.40 -8.34
CA SER A 99 -12.13 -2.38 -7.70
C SER A 99 -10.66 -2.80 -7.72
N PHE A 100 -9.75 -1.83 -7.70
CA PHE A 100 -8.33 -2.12 -7.57
C PHE A 100 -8.00 -2.93 -6.30
N GLY A 101 -8.72 -2.70 -5.20
CA GLY A 101 -8.54 -3.46 -3.96
C GLY A 101 -8.84 -4.96 -4.13
N GLN A 102 -9.84 -5.30 -4.94
CA GLN A 102 -10.15 -6.69 -5.30
C GLN A 102 -9.07 -7.29 -6.20
N ILE A 103 -8.64 -6.57 -7.25
CA ILE A 103 -7.56 -7.01 -8.15
C ILE A 103 -6.26 -7.26 -7.36
N ALA A 104 -5.89 -6.34 -6.47
CA ALA A 104 -4.70 -6.47 -5.62
C ALA A 104 -4.81 -7.61 -4.60
N ALA A 105 -6.02 -7.98 -4.18
CA ALA A 105 -6.26 -9.16 -3.34
C ALA A 105 -6.12 -10.46 -4.14
N LEU A 106 -6.68 -10.51 -5.35
CA LEU A 106 -6.68 -11.68 -6.23
C LEU A 106 -5.27 -12.14 -6.61
N ARG A 107 -4.28 -11.25 -6.71
CA ARG A 107 -2.91 -11.68 -7.09
C ARG A 107 -2.29 -12.70 -6.13
N PHE A 108 -2.73 -12.73 -4.87
CA PHE A 108 -2.25 -13.68 -3.88
C PHE A 108 -2.83 -15.08 -4.08
N ALA A 109 -3.79 -15.26 -4.99
CA ALA A 109 -4.31 -16.56 -5.36
C ALA A 109 -3.33 -17.29 -6.28
N SER A 110 -3.15 -18.60 -6.05
CA SER A 110 -2.55 -19.51 -7.03
C SER A 110 -3.29 -19.50 -8.37
N ASP A 111 -2.60 -19.95 -9.42
CA ASP A 111 -3.12 -19.98 -10.78
C ASP A 111 -4.35 -20.90 -10.91
N GLU A 112 -4.41 -21.99 -10.13
CA GLU A 112 -5.49 -22.98 -10.17
C GLU A 112 -6.82 -22.39 -9.68
N GLN A 113 -6.80 -21.54 -8.65
CA GLN A 113 -8.01 -20.97 -8.06
C GLN A 113 -8.33 -19.55 -8.55
N LEU A 114 -7.39 -18.89 -9.23
CA LEU A 114 -7.53 -17.48 -9.62
C LEU A 114 -8.77 -17.22 -10.50
N PRO A 115 -9.02 -17.97 -11.61
CA PRO A 115 -10.20 -17.71 -12.45
C PRO A 115 -11.52 -17.85 -11.69
N VAL A 116 -11.65 -18.91 -10.88
CA VAL A 116 -12.86 -19.19 -10.09
C VAL A 116 -13.08 -18.13 -9.01
N LEU A 117 -12.02 -17.73 -8.30
CA LEU A 117 -12.11 -16.73 -7.25
C LEU A 117 -12.41 -15.34 -7.81
N LEU A 118 -11.89 -15.02 -8.99
CA LEU A 118 -12.18 -13.77 -9.70
C LEU A 118 -13.65 -13.70 -10.10
N GLU A 119 -14.19 -14.77 -10.70
CA GLU A 119 -15.62 -14.87 -11.03
C GLU A 119 -16.50 -14.74 -9.79
N LYS A 120 -16.17 -15.46 -8.71
CA LYS A 120 -16.86 -15.36 -7.44
C LYS A 120 -16.83 -13.93 -6.88
N ALA A 121 -15.69 -13.27 -6.94
CA ALA A 121 -15.54 -11.89 -6.48
C ALA A 121 -16.44 -10.91 -7.24
N MET A 122 -16.64 -11.12 -8.54
CA MET A 122 -17.54 -10.30 -9.36
C MET A 122 -19.01 -10.61 -9.07
N LEU A 123 -19.38 -11.89 -8.96
CA LEU A 123 -20.77 -12.30 -8.76
C LEU A 123 -21.29 -11.97 -7.36
N GLU A 124 -20.48 -12.21 -6.34
CA GLU A 124 -20.87 -12.01 -4.94
C GLU A 124 -20.47 -10.62 -4.40
N GLY A 125 -19.76 -9.81 -5.20
CA GLY A 125 -19.32 -8.48 -4.77
C GLY A 125 -18.31 -8.52 -3.62
N LEU A 126 -17.45 -9.56 -3.55
CA LEU A 126 -16.55 -9.78 -2.42
C LEU A 126 -15.57 -8.62 -2.23
N THR A 127 -15.41 -8.16 -1.00
CA THR A 127 -14.37 -7.20 -0.65
C THR A 127 -12.96 -7.82 -0.78
N GLY A 128 -11.93 -6.98 -0.96
CA GLY A 128 -10.54 -7.47 -1.01
C GLY A 128 -10.12 -8.26 0.25
N LYS A 129 -10.76 -8.01 1.40
CA LYS A 129 -10.53 -8.78 2.63
C LYS A 129 -11.14 -10.18 2.55
N GLU A 130 -12.36 -10.30 2.02
CA GLU A 130 -13.06 -11.58 1.82
C GLU A 130 -12.37 -12.44 0.76
N ILE A 131 -11.91 -11.82 -0.33
CA ILE A 131 -11.08 -12.50 -1.34
C ILE A 131 -9.85 -13.11 -0.67
N LYS A 132 -9.07 -12.31 0.07
CA LYS A 132 -7.86 -12.81 0.75
C LYS A 132 -8.13 -13.94 1.74
N LYS A 133 -9.29 -13.94 2.40
CA LYS A 133 -9.71 -15.02 3.31
C LYS A 133 -10.10 -16.30 2.56
N SER A 134 -10.54 -16.17 1.31
CA SER A 134 -10.98 -17.30 0.48
C SER A 134 -9.83 -18.01 -0.26
N ILE A 135 -8.62 -17.46 -0.20
CA ILE A 135 -7.42 -18.02 -0.83
C ILE A 135 -6.96 -19.24 -0.03
N LEU A 136 -7.00 -20.41 -0.66
CA LEU A 136 -6.53 -21.67 -0.07
C LEU A 136 -5.02 -21.83 -0.24
N ASP A 137 -4.53 -21.64 -1.48
CA ASP A 137 -3.09 -21.60 -1.77
C ASP A 137 -2.60 -20.16 -2.01
N TRP A 138 -1.82 -19.65 -1.05
CA TRP A 138 -1.35 -18.26 -1.02
C TRP A 138 -0.01 -18.11 -1.73
N GLN A 139 0.00 -17.30 -2.79
CA GLN A 139 1.18 -16.89 -3.52
C GLN A 139 1.78 -15.62 -2.91
N PRO A 140 2.97 -15.71 -2.29
CA PRO A 140 3.52 -14.59 -1.55
C PRO A 140 4.04 -13.49 -2.48
N ASP A 141 3.78 -12.23 -2.12
CA ASP A 141 4.42 -11.08 -2.78
C ASP A 141 5.54 -10.51 -1.90
N HIS A 142 6.77 -10.88 -2.26
CA HIS A 142 7.98 -10.41 -1.61
C HIS A 142 8.49 -9.06 -2.12
N MET A 143 7.99 -8.55 -3.24
CA MET A 143 8.48 -7.31 -3.86
C MET A 143 7.72 -6.05 -3.45
N ARG A 144 6.46 -6.16 -3.00
CA ARG A 144 5.72 -4.98 -2.50
C ARG A 144 6.11 -4.60 -1.08
N VAL A 145 6.14 -3.29 -0.83
CA VAL A 145 6.42 -2.59 0.45
C VAL A 145 5.41 -1.47 0.62
#